data_AF-A0A2E0FDQ2-F1
#
_entry.id   AF-A0A2E0FDQ2-F1
#
_cell.length_a   1.000
_cell.length_b   1.000
_cell.length_c   1.000
_cell.angle_alpha   90.00
_cell.angle_beta   90.00
_cell.angle_gamma   90.00
#
_symmetry.space_group_name_H-M   'P 1'
#
loop_
_entity.id
_entity.type
_entity.pdbx_description
1 polymer ?
#
loop_
_entity_poly.entity_id
_entity_poly.type
_entity_poly.pdbx_seq_one_letter_code
_entity_poly.pdbx_strand_id
1 'polypeptide(L)'
;MSWETGKQLSRKQGEDFNKQLSELKGFIEEKDAKILLYKFLRENITFTADLISGVQLFPFQHMAIKAMFETDYFMGVWSRGMSKSFTTAIYAYLDAILNQGVEIGILSKSFRQAKMIFKKIEDIASKPGATYLAQCITHKSKSNDEWLLEIGRSRIRALPLGDGEKLRGFRFHRIIIDEFALMPERIYNEVIIPFLSVVENPTQREQLHNLETTMIENGEMTEEERYIWPNNKLIALSSASYKFEYMYKAYEQFE
;
A
#
# COMPACT_ATOMS: atom_id res chain seq x y z
N MET A 1 1.76 2.08 -30.64
CA MET A 1 2.45 2.21 -29.35
C MET A 1 2.00 3.53 -28.74
N SER A 2 1.17 3.48 -27.69
CA SER A 2 0.43 4.64 -27.16
C SER A 2 0.63 4.78 -25.65
N TRP A 3 1.85 4.53 -25.19
CA TRP A 3 2.24 4.84 -23.81
C TRP A 3 2.92 6.20 -23.84
N GLU A 4 2.27 7.20 -23.27
CA GLU A 4 2.86 8.52 -23.02
C GLU A 4 3.40 8.54 -21.60
N THR A 5 4.63 9.03 -21.43
CA THR A 5 5.22 9.18 -20.10
C THR A 5 4.52 10.34 -19.38
N GLY A 6 3.81 10.05 -18.29
CA GLY A 6 3.16 11.06 -17.46
C GLY A 6 4.17 12.02 -16.82
N LYS A 7 3.71 13.21 -16.42
CA LYS A 7 4.53 14.27 -15.79
C LYS A 7 4.81 14.03 -14.28
N GLN A 8 4.79 12.78 -13.83
CA GLN A 8 4.97 12.47 -12.41
C GLN A 8 6.46 12.50 -12.06
N LEU A 9 6.83 13.25 -11.02
CA LEU A 9 8.18 13.20 -10.45
C LEU A 9 8.43 11.78 -9.91
N SER A 10 9.37 11.07 -10.52
CA SER A 10 9.80 9.76 -10.02
C SER A 10 10.34 9.92 -8.60
N ARG A 11 9.67 9.29 -7.63
CA ARG A 11 10.21 9.14 -6.27
C ARG A 11 11.45 8.27 -6.24
N LYS A 12 11.63 7.45 -7.28
CA LYS A 12 12.84 6.68 -7.50
C LYS A 12 13.87 7.60 -8.16
N GLN A 13 14.52 8.40 -7.34
CA GLN A 13 15.76 9.09 -7.69
C GLN A 13 16.91 8.18 -7.28
N GLY A 14 17.40 7.35 -8.20
CA GLY A 14 18.54 6.49 -7.92
C GLY A 14 18.80 5.43 -8.98
N GLU A 15 20.07 4.99 -9.06
CA GLU A 15 20.51 3.87 -9.87
C GLU A 15 19.84 2.55 -9.46
N ASP A 16 20.05 1.50 -10.26
CA ASP A 16 19.56 0.15 -9.94
C ASP A 16 20.12 -0.35 -8.60
N PHE A 17 19.26 -0.39 -7.57
CA PHE A 17 19.63 -0.85 -6.23
C PHE A 17 20.23 -2.26 -6.22
N ASN A 18 19.75 -3.16 -7.10
CA ASN A 18 20.30 -4.52 -7.17
C ASN A 18 21.75 -4.50 -7.66
N LYS A 19 22.08 -3.60 -8.58
CA LYS A 19 23.46 -3.39 -9.05
C LYS A 19 24.34 -2.86 -7.91
N GLN A 20 23.87 -1.85 -7.18
CA GLN A 20 24.58 -1.31 -6.02
C GLN A 20 24.83 -2.38 -4.95
N LEU A 21 23.81 -3.20 -4.66
CA LEU A 21 23.92 -4.30 -3.71
C LEU A 21 24.95 -5.36 -4.15
N SER A 22 25.06 -5.63 -5.47
CA SER A 22 26.02 -6.58 -6.01
C SER A 22 27.48 -6.12 -5.93
N GLU A 23 27.70 -4.81 -5.83
CA GLU A 23 29.03 -4.20 -5.75
C GLU A 23 29.56 -4.15 -4.30
N LEU A 24 28.68 -4.32 -3.30
CA LEU A 24 29.07 -4.38 -1.90
C LEU A 24 29.93 -5.62 -1.62
N LYS A 25 31.10 -5.40 -1.02
CA LYS A 25 32.08 -6.44 -0.68
C LYS A 25 32.46 -6.34 0.80
N GLY A 26 32.84 -7.49 1.37
CA GLY A 26 33.30 -7.56 2.76
C GLY A 26 32.17 -7.82 3.76
N PHE A 27 32.47 -7.56 5.03
CA PHE A 27 31.52 -7.74 6.13
C PHE A 27 30.56 -6.57 6.19
N ILE A 28 29.27 -6.87 6.42
CA ILE A 28 28.22 -5.89 6.59
C ILE A 28 27.70 -6.04 8.02
N GLU A 29 27.70 -4.95 8.77
CA GLU A 29 27.14 -4.91 10.12
C GLU A 29 25.65 -5.31 10.13
N GLU A 30 25.21 -5.95 11.20
CA GLU A 30 23.87 -6.56 11.25
C GLU A 30 22.74 -5.55 10.99
N LYS A 31 22.89 -4.32 11.51
CA LYS A 31 21.93 -3.24 11.31
C LYS A 31 21.79 -2.89 9.82
N ASP A 32 22.92 -2.72 9.14
CA ASP A 32 22.95 -2.34 7.74
C ASP A 32 22.49 -3.50 6.84
N ALA A 33 22.87 -4.73 7.18
CA ALA A 33 22.41 -5.93 6.51
C ALA A 33 20.87 -6.06 6.54
N LYS A 34 20.23 -5.77 7.67
CA LYS A 34 18.76 -5.75 7.78
C LYS A 34 18.12 -4.70 6.87
N ILE A 35 18.71 -3.51 6.80
CA ILE A 35 18.22 -2.42 5.94
C ILE A 35 18.39 -2.79 4.46
N LEU A 36 19.54 -3.34 4.07
CA LEU A 36 19.80 -3.78 2.71
C LEU A 36 18.88 -4.91 2.28
N LEU A 37 18.64 -5.90 3.16
CA LEU A 37 17.69 -6.97 2.91
C LEU A 37 16.28 -6.40 2.70
N TYR A 38 15.84 -5.48 3.57
CA TYR A 38 14.55 -4.81 3.41
C TYR A 38 14.43 -4.13 2.03
N LYS A 39 15.43 -3.32 1.65
CA LYS A 39 15.46 -2.64 0.35
C LYS A 39 15.44 -3.63 -0.82
N PHE A 40 16.20 -4.72 -0.72
CA PHE A 40 16.22 -5.78 -1.72
C PHE A 40 14.83 -6.44 -1.89
N LEU A 41 14.19 -6.81 -0.78
CA LEU A 41 12.86 -7.41 -0.81
C LEU A 41 11.82 -6.43 -1.38
N ARG A 42 11.94 -5.14 -1.06
CA ARG A 42 11.03 -4.10 -1.52
C ARG A 42 11.17 -3.83 -3.03
N GLU A 43 12.37 -3.96 -3.59
CA GLU A 43 12.63 -3.79 -5.02
C GLU A 43 12.22 -5.02 -5.85
N ASN A 44 12.35 -6.22 -5.27
CA ASN A 44 12.16 -7.50 -5.93
C ASN A 44 10.86 -8.20 -5.51
N ILE A 45 9.72 -7.56 -5.76
CA ILE A 45 8.39 -7.99 -5.27
C ILE A 45 8.02 -9.45 -5.60
N THR A 46 8.31 -9.96 -6.81
CA THR A 46 8.00 -11.37 -7.15
C THR A 46 8.82 -12.33 -6.31
N PHE A 47 10.11 -12.06 -6.15
CA PHE A 47 10.98 -12.86 -5.30
C PHE A 47 10.48 -12.83 -3.86
N THR A 48 10.11 -11.66 -3.35
CA THR A 48 9.60 -11.49 -1.98
C THR A 48 8.27 -12.22 -1.76
N ALA A 49 7.35 -12.16 -2.73
CA ALA A 49 6.09 -12.89 -2.66
C ALA A 49 6.31 -14.41 -2.62
N ASP A 50 7.19 -14.92 -3.48
CA ASP A 50 7.53 -16.34 -3.53
C ASP A 50 8.23 -16.78 -2.24
N LEU A 51 9.24 -16.03 -1.79
CA LEU A 51 9.97 -16.30 -0.56
C LEU A 51 9.04 -16.37 0.65
N ILE A 52 8.17 -15.37 0.84
CA ILE A 52 7.33 -15.23 2.05
C ILE A 52 6.14 -16.19 2.04
N SER A 53 5.54 -16.42 0.88
CA SER A 53 4.22 -17.05 0.77
C SER A 53 4.12 -18.20 -0.23
N GLY A 54 5.20 -18.52 -0.94
CA GLY A 54 5.22 -19.51 -2.02
C GLY A 54 4.37 -19.11 -3.22
N VAL A 55 4.07 -17.81 -3.37
CA VAL A 55 3.22 -17.30 -4.44
C VAL A 55 4.09 -16.74 -5.57
N GLN A 56 4.03 -17.42 -6.72
CA GLN A 56 4.63 -16.92 -7.95
C GLN A 56 3.67 -15.97 -8.68
N LEU A 57 4.10 -14.72 -8.84
CA LEU A 57 3.31 -13.67 -9.48
C LEU A 57 3.40 -13.77 -11.01
N PHE A 58 2.26 -13.62 -11.68
CA PHE A 58 2.27 -13.33 -13.12
C PHE A 58 2.86 -11.95 -13.40
N PRO A 59 3.44 -11.70 -14.59
CA PRO A 59 4.06 -10.41 -14.93
C PRO A 59 3.16 -9.19 -14.69
N PHE A 60 1.86 -9.30 -15.01
CA PHE A 60 0.92 -8.20 -14.78
C PHE A 60 0.67 -7.94 -13.28
N GLN A 61 0.69 -8.98 -12.44
CA GLN A 61 0.54 -8.85 -11.00
C GLN A 61 1.78 -8.22 -10.38
N HIS A 62 2.97 -8.61 -10.84
CA HIS A 62 4.23 -7.98 -10.45
C HIS A 62 4.18 -6.48 -10.71
N MET A 63 3.86 -6.08 -11.95
CA MET A 63 3.79 -4.66 -12.32
C MET A 63 2.75 -3.92 -11.49
N ALA A 64 1.56 -4.51 -11.28
CA ALA A 64 0.52 -3.91 -10.47
C ALA A 64 0.94 -3.70 -9.01
N ILE A 65 1.46 -4.73 -8.35
CA ILE A 65 1.87 -4.64 -6.94
C ILE A 65 3.03 -3.64 -6.81
N LYS A 66 4.00 -3.65 -7.73
CA LYS A 66 5.08 -2.67 -7.75
C LYS A 66 4.55 -1.25 -7.90
N ALA A 67 3.61 -1.01 -8.81
CA ALA A 67 2.96 0.29 -8.96
C ALA A 67 2.21 0.74 -7.69
N MET A 68 1.42 -0.14 -7.05
CA MET A 68 0.72 0.15 -5.78
C MET A 68 1.68 0.55 -4.65
N PHE A 69 2.90 0.04 -4.71
CA PHE A 69 3.95 0.31 -3.76
C PHE A 69 4.63 1.67 -4.01
N GLU A 70 4.89 2.01 -5.27
CA GLU A 70 5.55 3.26 -5.68
C GLU A 70 4.63 4.49 -5.67
N THR A 71 3.33 4.32 -5.89
CA THR A 71 2.38 5.44 -5.97
C THR A 71 1.54 5.59 -4.70
N ASP A 72 1.14 6.82 -4.38
CA ASP A 72 0.17 7.06 -3.30
C ASP A 72 -1.24 6.74 -3.75
N TYR A 73 -1.56 7.04 -5.00
CA TYR A 73 -2.84 6.77 -5.63
C TYR A 73 -2.64 5.74 -6.72
N PHE A 74 -3.35 4.63 -6.62
CA PHE A 74 -3.36 3.59 -7.65
C PHE A 74 -4.81 3.30 -8.02
N MET A 75 -5.15 3.47 -9.30
CA MET A 75 -6.43 3.03 -9.84
C MET A 75 -6.21 1.90 -10.86
N GLY A 76 -6.58 0.68 -10.48
CA GLY A 76 -6.50 -0.49 -11.36
C GLY A 76 -7.85 -0.88 -11.94
N VAL A 77 -8.04 -0.67 -13.24
CA VAL A 77 -9.25 -1.08 -13.99
C VAL A 77 -9.00 -2.40 -14.69
N TRP A 78 -9.51 -3.50 -14.13
CA TRP A 78 -9.21 -4.86 -14.63
C TRP A 78 -10.47 -5.57 -15.09
N SER A 79 -10.31 -6.49 -16.05
CA SER A 79 -11.40 -7.36 -16.48
C SER A 79 -11.88 -8.29 -15.34
N ARG A 80 -13.06 -8.87 -15.52
CA ARG A 80 -13.57 -9.91 -14.60
C ARG A 80 -12.72 -11.17 -14.78
N GLY A 81 -12.43 -11.85 -13.66
CA GLY A 81 -11.58 -13.06 -13.67
C GLY A 81 -10.07 -12.79 -13.71
N MET A 82 -9.62 -11.53 -13.78
CA MET A 82 -8.19 -11.18 -13.84
C MET A 82 -7.47 -11.22 -12.47
N SER A 83 -7.97 -12.00 -11.51
CA SER A 83 -7.38 -12.19 -10.18
C SER A 83 -7.19 -10.92 -9.32
N LYS A 84 -7.98 -9.85 -9.54
CA LYS A 84 -7.96 -8.60 -8.76
C LYS A 84 -7.78 -8.81 -7.25
N SER A 85 -8.80 -9.36 -6.58
CA SER A 85 -8.77 -9.47 -5.11
C SER A 85 -7.67 -10.43 -4.60
N PHE A 86 -7.12 -11.30 -5.46
CA PHE A 86 -5.96 -12.13 -5.09
C PHE A 86 -4.68 -11.29 -5.10
N THR A 87 -4.46 -10.50 -6.15
CA THR A 87 -3.35 -9.53 -6.18
C THR A 87 -3.45 -8.50 -5.05
N THR A 88 -4.66 -8.05 -4.72
CA THR A 88 -4.91 -7.14 -3.59
C THR A 88 -4.54 -7.76 -2.25
N ALA A 89 -4.90 -9.02 -2.03
CA ALA A 89 -4.53 -9.75 -0.82
C ALA A 89 -3.01 -9.83 -0.68
N ILE A 90 -2.31 -10.10 -1.79
CA ILE A 90 -0.85 -10.15 -1.84
C ILE A 90 -0.23 -8.80 -1.48
N TYR A 91 -0.68 -7.74 -2.13
CA TYR A 91 -0.24 -6.39 -1.78
C TYR A 91 -0.46 -6.09 -0.28
N ALA A 92 -1.66 -6.38 0.25
CA ALA A 92 -2.01 -6.05 1.63
C ALA A 92 -1.08 -6.70 2.66
N TYR A 93 -0.79 -8.01 2.56
CA TYR A 93 0.13 -8.64 3.51
C TYR A 93 1.59 -8.25 3.26
N LEU A 94 2.02 -8.11 1.99
CA LEU A 94 3.40 -7.71 1.69
C LEU A 94 3.69 -6.32 2.24
N ASP A 95 2.75 -5.40 2.06
CA ASP A 95 2.89 -4.04 2.55
C ASP A 95 2.80 -3.98 4.09
N ALA A 96 1.94 -4.78 4.71
CA ALA A 96 1.93 -4.93 6.17
C ALA A 96 3.26 -5.44 6.72
N ILE A 97 3.93 -6.37 6.02
CA ILE A 97 5.24 -6.92 6.40
C ILE A 97 6.34 -5.87 6.19
N LEU A 98 6.42 -5.29 4.99
CA LEU A 98 7.50 -4.40 4.58
C LEU A 98 7.41 -3.02 5.23
N ASN A 99 6.23 -2.58 5.63
CA ASN A 99 6.03 -1.32 6.33
C ASN A 99 5.41 -1.59 7.70
N GLN A 100 6.22 -1.94 8.70
CA GLN A 100 5.71 -2.28 10.03
C GLN A 100 5.05 -1.10 10.75
N GLY A 101 3.89 -1.34 11.37
CA GLY A 101 3.16 -0.36 12.17
C GLY A 101 2.00 0.31 11.43
N VAL A 102 1.60 -0.23 10.28
CA VAL A 102 0.62 0.43 9.41
C VAL A 102 -0.80 -0.09 9.62
N GLU A 103 -1.77 0.81 9.51
CA GLU A 103 -3.20 0.47 9.54
C GLU A 103 -3.74 0.45 8.11
N ILE A 104 -4.14 -0.73 7.64
CA ILE A 104 -4.67 -0.98 6.30
C ILE A 104 -6.18 -1.23 6.41
N GLY A 105 -6.98 -0.40 5.77
CA GLY A 105 -8.43 -0.56 5.67
C GLY A 105 -8.82 -1.19 4.34
N ILE A 106 -9.51 -2.32 4.37
CA ILE A 106 -10.11 -2.97 3.20
C ILE A 106 -11.59 -2.63 3.16
N LEU A 107 -12.00 -1.91 2.13
CA LEU A 107 -13.35 -1.44 1.88
C LEU A 107 -13.88 -2.01 0.57
N SER A 108 -15.18 -2.22 0.51
CA SER A 108 -15.90 -2.60 -0.71
C SER A 108 -17.38 -2.24 -0.56
N LYS A 109 -18.17 -2.39 -1.64
CA LYS A 109 -19.62 -2.16 -1.61
C LYS A 109 -20.31 -2.91 -0.47
N SER A 110 -19.87 -4.14 -0.18
CA SER A 110 -20.43 -4.95 0.90
C SER A 110 -19.34 -5.50 1.82
N PHE A 111 -19.68 -5.67 3.10
CA PHE A 111 -18.76 -6.27 4.06
C PHE A 111 -18.36 -7.69 3.64
N ARG A 112 -19.26 -8.44 3.00
CA ARG A 112 -18.98 -9.76 2.44
C ARG A 112 -17.83 -9.72 1.43
N GLN A 113 -17.79 -8.72 0.55
CA GLN A 113 -16.72 -8.56 -0.44
C GLN A 113 -15.41 -8.17 0.23
N ALA A 114 -15.42 -7.23 1.19
CA ALA A 114 -14.22 -6.86 1.94
C ALA A 114 -13.60 -8.09 2.66
N LYS A 115 -14.44 -8.95 3.25
CA LYS A 115 -14.02 -10.23 3.85
C LYS A 115 -13.37 -11.19 2.86
N MET A 116 -13.68 -11.12 1.56
CA MET A 116 -13.08 -12.03 0.58
C MET A 116 -11.58 -11.81 0.43
N ILE A 117 -11.10 -10.55 0.46
CA ILE A 117 -9.65 -10.27 0.43
C ILE A 117 -8.99 -10.84 1.68
N PHE A 118 -9.60 -10.63 2.85
CA PHE A 118 -9.13 -11.19 4.11
C PHE A 118 -8.99 -12.72 4.05
N LYS A 119 -10.04 -13.41 3.58
CA LYS A 119 -10.01 -14.88 3.42
C LYS A 119 -8.92 -15.33 2.47
N LYS A 120 -8.66 -14.61 1.38
CA LYS A 120 -7.55 -14.93 0.47
C LYS A 120 -6.19 -14.86 1.15
N ILE A 121 -5.96 -13.90 2.05
CA ILE A 121 -4.72 -13.85 2.84
C ILE A 121 -4.61 -15.11 3.72
N GLU A 122 -5.70 -15.51 4.38
CA GLU A 122 -5.73 -16.73 5.20
C GLU A 122 -5.50 -18.00 4.38
N ASP A 123 -6.14 -18.11 3.22
CA ASP A 123 -6.00 -19.24 2.31
C ASP A 123 -4.55 -19.36 1.83
N ILE A 124 -3.89 -18.26 1.49
CA ILE A 124 -2.46 -18.24 1.14
C ILE A 124 -1.62 -18.70 2.33
N ALA A 125 -1.83 -18.10 3.52
CA ALA A 125 -1.06 -18.40 4.72
C ALA A 125 -1.23 -19.85 5.21
N SER A 126 -2.33 -20.53 4.89
CA SER A 126 -2.55 -21.94 5.23
C SER A 126 -1.77 -22.93 4.37
N LYS A 127 -1.17 -22.49 3.26
CA LYS A 127 -0.43 -23.39 2.36
C LYS A 127 0.93 -23.77 2.96
N PRO A 128 1.41 -25.01 2.75
CA PRO A 128 2.72 -25.44 3.25
C PRO A 128 3.90 -24.58 2.77
N GLY A 129 3.79 -23.98 1.57
CA GLY A 129 4.81 -23.07 1.04
C GLY A 129 4.81 -21.67 1.67
N ALA A 130 3.85 -21.35 2.52
CA ALA A 130 3.66 -20.01 3.10
C ALA A 130 4.07 -19.91 4.58
N THR A 131 5.01 -20.75 5.02
CA THR A 131 5.44 -20.85 6.42
C THR A 131 5.86 -19.51 7.00
N TYR A 132 6.61 -18.69 6.25
CA TYR A 132 7.04 -17.38 6.73
C TYR A 132 5.84 -16.41 6.88
N LEU A 133 4.95 -16.35 5.90
CA LEU A 133 3.72 -15.56 6.03
C LEU A 133 2.90 -15.97 7.25
N ALA A 134 2.75 -17.28 7.49
CA ALA A 134 2.02 -17.80 8.63
C ALA A 134 2.65 -17.36 9.96
N GLN A 135 3.99 -17.36 10.06
CA GLN A 135 4.72 -16.89 11.24
C GLN A 135 4.62 -15.38 11.45
N CYS A 136 4.49 -14.58 10.38
CA CYS A 136 4.32 -13.14 10.48
C CYS A 136 2.94 -12.74 11.04
N ILE A 137 1.93 -13.59 10.92
CA ILE A 137 0.58 -13.33 11.43
C ILE A 137 0.57 -13.55 12.95
N THR A 138 0.42 -12.47 13.70
CA THR A 138 0.49 -12.48 15.17
C THR A 138 -0.88 -12.65 15.82
N HIS A 139 -1.94 -12.13 15.22
CA HIS A 139 -3.29 -12.20 15.77
C HIS A 139 -4.37 -12.14 14.69
N LYS A 140 -5.51 -12.79 14.96
CA LYS A 140 -6.70 -12.82 14.10
C LYS A 140 -7.95 -12.64 14.94
N SER A 141 -8.80 -11.67 14.57
CA SER A 141 -10.12 -11.47 15.18
C SER A 141 -11.19 -11.29 14.11
N LYS A 142 -12.35 -11.91 14.30
CA LYS A 142 -13.48 -11.88 13.37
C LYS A 142 -14.76 -11.59 14.14
N SER A 143 -15.32 -10.41 13.92
CA SER A 143 -16.58 -9.99 14.50
C SER A 143 -17.60 -9.61 13.40
N ASN A 144 -18.80 -9.23 13.83
CA ASN A 144 -19.86 -8.77 12.93
C ASN A 144 -19.61 -7.37 12.37
N ASP A 145 -18.79 -6.56 13.03
CA ASP A 145 -18.50 -5.18 12.65
C ASP A 145 -17.08 -5.00 12.09
N GLU A 146 -16.19 -5.96 12.31
CA GLU A 146 -14.79 -5.86 11.88
C GLU A 146 -14.12 -7.24 11.79
N TRP A 147 -13.32 -7.45 10.76
CA TRP A 147 -12.33 -8.52 10.72
C TRP A 147 -10.92 -7.91 10.75
N LEU A 148 -10.12 -8.32 11.73
CA LEU A 148 -8.77 -7.83 12.00
C LEU A 148 -7.74 -8.95 11.84
N LEU A 149 -6.67 -8.66 11.09
CA LEU A 149 -5.48 -9.48 10.96
C LEU A 149 -4.28 -8.62 11.38
N GLU A 150 -3.54 -9.06 12.38
CA GLU A 150 -2.31 -8.40 12.80
C GLU A 150 -1.11 -9.15 12.22
N ILE A 151 -0.19 -8.38 11.63
CA ILE A 151 1.07 -8.85 11.08
C ILE A 151 2.18 -8.03 11.71
N GLY A 152 2.85 -8.60 12.71
CA GLY A 152 3.78 -7.86 13.56
C GLY A 152 3.06 -6.70 14.26
N ARG A 153 3.45 -5.46 13.93
CA ARG A 153 2.83 -4.22 14.43
C ARG A 153 1.78 -3.64 13.48
N SER A 154 1.68 -4.16 12.26
CA SER A 154 0.72 -3.71 11.26
C SER A 154 -0.63 -4.41 11.44
N ARG A 155 -1.69 -3.75 11.00
CA ARG A 155 -3.06 -4.25 11.11
C ARG A 155 -3.78 -4.12 9.77
N ILE A 156 -4.46 -5.18 9.37
CA ILE A 156 -5.33 -5.23 8.19
C ILE A 156 -6.76 -5.42 8.69
N ARG A 157 -7.62 -4.43 8.43
CA ARG A 157 -9.01 -4.38 8.88
C ARG A 157 -9.94 -4.42 7.69
N ALA A 158 -10.83 -5.41 7.62
CA ALA A 158 -11.97 -5.35 6.74
C ALA A 158 -13.17 -4.80 7.52
N LEU A 159 -13.81 -3.75 6.97
CA LEU A 159 -14.91 -3.05 7.62
C LEU A 159 -16.16 -3.02 6.74
N PRO A 160 -17.37 -3.02 7.33
CA PRO A 160 -18.59 -2.69 6.63
C PRO A 160 -18.58 -1.22 6.22
N LEU A 161 -19.01 -0.94 4.98
CA LEU A 161 -19.08 0.42 4.46
C LEU A 161 -20.11 1.28 5.22
N GLY A 162 -21.32 0.74 5.43
CA GLY A 162 -22.42 1.45 6.12
C GLY A 162 -22.65 2.85 5.56
N ASP A 163 -22.88 3.81 6.46
CA ASP A 163 -22.96 5.25 6.15
C ASP A 163 -21.61 5.98 6.23
N GLY A 164 -20.50 5.24 6.42
CA GLY A 164 -19.15 5.81 6.49
C GLY A 164 -18.74 6.42 7.84
N GLU A 165 -19.66 6.64 8.79
CA GLU A 165 -19.33 7.21 10.12
C GLU A 165 -18.33 6.35 10.91
N LYS A 166 -18.53 5.02 10.91
CA LYS A 166 -17.61 4.10 11.59
C LYS A 166 -16.20 4.17 11.00
N LEU A 167 -16.09 4.38 9.69
CA LEU A 167 -14.79 4.49 9.02
C LEU A 167 -14.01 5.70 9.51
N ARG A 168 -14.68 6.84 9.75
CA ARG A 168 -14.08 8.10 10.24
C ARG A 168 -13.30 7.97 11.54
N GLY A 169 -13.65 6.99 12.39
CA GLY A 169 -12.95 6.73 13.65
C GLY A 169 -11.59 6.06 13.50
N PHE A 170 -11.28 5.49 12.33
CA PHE A 170 -10.02 4.79 12.08
C PHE A 170 -8.99 5.70 11.44
N ARG A 171 -7.74 5.62 11.89
CA ARG A 171 -6.60 6.29 11.24
C ARG A 171 -5.90 5.31 10.30
N PHE A 172 -6.43 5.18 9.09
CA PHE A 172 -5.82 4.35 8.06
C PHE A 172 -4.64 5.05 7.41
N HIS A 173 -3.52 4.34 7.31
CA HIS A 173 -2.38 4.76 6.50
C HIS A 173 -2.59 4.33 5.04
N ARG A 174 -3.32 3.23 4.83
CA ARG A 174 -3.65 2.70 3.51
C ARG A 174 -5.12 2.34 3.46
N ILE A 175 -5.78 2.76 2.39
CA ILE A 175 -7.14 2.35 2.08
C ILE A 175 -7.11 1.57 0.78
N ILE A 176 -7.64 0.36 0.82
CA ILE A 176 -7.82 -0.52 -0.32
C ILE A 176 -9.32 -0.61 -0.59
N ILE A 177 -9.72 -0.28 -1.80
CA ILE A 177 -11.13 -0.31 -2.22
C ILE A 177 -11.28 -1.31 -3.35
N ASP A 178 -11.98 -2.42 -3.07
CA ASP A 178 -12.35 -3.40 -4.11
C ASP A 178 -13.75 -3.08 -4.65
N GLU A 179 -13.90 -3.19 -5.97
CA GLU A 179 -15.11 -2.77 -6.72
C GLU A 179 -15.42 -1.28 -6.55
N PHE A 180 -14.44 -0.40 -6.80
CA PHE A 180 -14.54 1.04 -6.63
C PHE A 180 -15.72 1.68 -7.39
N ALA A 181 -16.03 1.22 -8.62
CA ALA A 181 -17.17 1.74 -9.38
C ALA A 181 -18.53 1.55 -8.67
N LEU A 182 -18.61 0.62 -7.72
CA LEU A 182 -19.82 0.36 -6.95
C LEU A 182 -19.85 1.10 -5.61
N MET A 183 -18.82 1.87 -5.29
CA MET A 183 -18.76 2.67 -4.07
C MET A 183 -19.59 3.94 -4.25
N PRO A 184 -20.42 4.32 -3.26
CA PRO A 184 -21.15 5.57 -3.30
C PRO A 184 -20.19 6.77 -3.33
N GLU A 185 -20.41 7.68 -4.29
CA GLU A 185 -19.64 8.93 -4.45
C GLU A 185 -19.54 9.73 -3.14
N ARG A 186 -20.66 9.81 -2.41
CA ARG A 186 -20.71 10.47 -1.11
C ARG A 186 -19.65 9.94 -0.14
N ILE A 187 -19.51 8.61 -0.04
CA ILE A 187 -18.56 7.99 0.90
C ILE A 187 -17.13 8.29 0.47
N TYR A 188 -16.85 8.25 -0.83
CA TYR A 188 -15.52 8.60 -1.32
C TYR A 188 -15.14 10.04 -0.96
N ASN A 189 -16.00 11.01 -1.31
CA ASN A 189 -15.70 12.43 -1.13
C ASN A 189 -15.74 12.85 0.34
N GLU A 190 -16.69 12.35 1.15
CA GLU A 190 -16.88 12.78 2.53
C GLU A 190 -16.07 11.98 3.56
N VAL A 191 -15.49 10.84 3.16
CA VAL A 191 -14.76 9.94 4.07
C VAL A 191 -13.37 9.66 3.54
N ILE A 192 -13.24 9.08 2.34
CA ILE A 192 -11.96 8.58 1.82
C ILE A 192 -11.00 9.71 1.46
N ILE A 193 -11.44 10.74 0.75
CA ILE A 193 -10.58 11.87 0.37
C ILE A 193 -10.02 12.61 1.60
N PRO A 194 -10.85 13.01 2.59
CA PRO A 194 -10.34 13.64 3.81
C PRO A 194 -9.27 12.80 4.53
N PHE A 195 -9.39 11.47 4.52
CA PHE A 195 -8.38 10.59 5.12
C PHE A 195 -7.01 10.72 4.49
N LEU A 196 -6.95 10.90 3.17
CA LEU A 196 -5.68 10.98 2.45
C LEU A 196 -4.93 12.28 2.76
N SER A 197 -5.64 13.31 3.21
CA SER A 197 -5.06 14.59 3.63
C SER A 197 -4.63 14.62 5.11
N VAL A 198 -4.98 13.61 5.91
CA VAL A 198 -4.60 13.60 7.34
C VAL A 198 -3.11 13.31 7.47
N VAL A 199 -2.39 14.31 7.99
CA VAL A 199 -0.96 14.25 8.28
C VAL A 199 -0.71 13.48 9.58
N GLU A 200 0.14 12.46 9.53
CA GLU A 200 0.61 11.76 10.72
C GLU A 200 1.65 12.57 11.50
N ASN A 201 1.57 12.50 12.84
CA ASN A 201 2.52 13.12 13.76
C ASN A 201 2.80 14.61 13.46
N PRO A 202 1.78 15.49 13.45
CA PRO A 202 1.94 16.88 13.02
C PRO A 202 3.05 17.62 13.78
N THR A 203 3.16 17.37 15.09
CA THR A 203 4.22 17.96 15.93
C THR A 203 5.61 17.51 15.52
N GLN A 204 5.81 16.23 15.20
CA GLN A 204 7.11 15.74 14.77
C GLN A 204 7.48 16.28 13.38
N ARG A 205 6.50 16.37 12.47
CA ARG A 205 6.72 16.97 11.15
C ARG A 205 7.11 18.43 11.26
N GLU A 206 6.42 19.19 12.11
CA GLU A 206 6.73 20.60 12.37
C GLU A 206 8.12 20.77 13.00
N GLN A 207 8.46 19.96 14.01
CA GLN A 207 9.78 19.99 14.64
C GLN A 207 10.89 19.68 13.63
N LEU A 208 10.71 18.66 12.80
CA LEU A 208 11.69 18.30 11.77
C LEU A 208 11.81 19.40 10.72
N HIS A 209 10.68 19.93 10.25
CA HIS A 209 10.66 21.02 9.27
C HIS A 209 11.37 22.27 9.79
N ASN A 210 11.18 22.62 11.06
CA ASN A 210 11.86 23.75 11.68
C ASN A 210 13.37 23.51 11.78
N LEU A 211 13.78 22.30 12.16
CA LEU A 211 15.19 21.92 12.22
C LEU A 211 15.86 21.94 10.83
N GLU A 212 15.21 21.38 9.81
CA GLU A 212 15.66 21.44 8.42
C GLU A 212 15.76 22.90 7.93
N THR A 213 14.80 23.74 8.28
CA THR A 213 14.82 25.17 7.91
C THR A 213 16.05 25.87 8.52
N THR A 214 16.36 25.61 9.79
CA THR A 214 17.58 26.15 10.42
C THR A 214 18.86 25.62 9.75
N MET A 215 18.90 24.34 9.36
CA MET A 215 20.04 23.77 8.63
C MET A 215 20.24 24.42 7.25
N ILE A 216 19.15 24.71 6.55
CA ILE A 216 19.16 25.39 5.24
C ILE A 216 19.62 26.83 5.39
N GLU A 217 19.14 27.55 6.41
CA GLU A 217 19.58 28.91 6.73
C GLU A 217 21.09 28.96 7.06
N ASN A 218 21.61 27.91 7.71
CA ASN A 218 23.04 27.77 8.00
C ASN A 218 23.87 27.26 6.80
N GLY A 219 23.24 26.90 5.68
CA GLY A 219 23.90 26.37 4.49
C GLY A 219 24.40 24.93 4.63
N GLU A 220 23.92 24.18 5.62
CA GLU A 220 24.27 22.77 5.85
C GLU A 220 23.42 21.78 5.03
N MET A 221 22.34 22.28 4.41
CA MET A 221 21.33 21.49 3.70
C MET A 221 20.69 22.33 2.59
N THR A 222 20.20 21.70 1.52
CA THR A 222 19.38 22.36 0.48
C THR A 222 17.89 22.03 0.64
N GLU A 223 17.02 22.84 0.04
CA GLU A 223 15.56 22.66 0.12
C GLU A 223 15.12 21.33 -0.49
N GLU A 224 15.83 20.83 -1.50
CA GLU A 224 15.58 19.55 -2.16
C GLU A 224 15.92 18.33 -1.30
N GLU A 225 16.73 18.51 -0.25
CA GLU A 225 17.16 17.44 0.64
C GLU A 225 16.17 17.18 1.79
N ARG A 226 15.12 18.02 1.91
CA ARG A 226 14.12 17.92 2.98
C ARG A 226 13.51 16.52 3.04
N TYR A 227 13.28 16.05 4.25
CA TYR A 227 12.70 14.75 4.49
C TYR A 227 11.27 14.68 3.95
N ILE A 228 11.08 13.85 2.94
CA ILE A 228 9.78 13.59 2.35
C ILE A 228 9.04 12.56 3.21
N TRP A 229 8.05 13.04 3.95
CA TRP A 229 7.19 12.17 4.73
C TRP A 229 6.36 11.25 3.85
N PRO A 230 6.14 9.98 4.25
CA PRO A 230 5.19 9.12 3.57
C PRO A 230 3.79 9.71 3.68
N ASN A 231 3.07 9.67 2.55
CA ASN A 231 1.65 10.00 2.49
C ASN A 231 0.80 8.76 2.72
N ASN A 232 -0.46 8.99 3.05
CA ASN A 232 -1.46 7.94 3.05
C ASN A 232 -1.70 7.44 1.62
N LYS A 233 -1.94 6.14 1.48
CA LYS A 233 -2.13 5.49 0.19
C LYS A 233 -3.60 5.13 -0.06
N LEU A 234 -4.05 5.32 -1.29
CA LEU A 234 -5.33 4.85 -1.81
C LEU A 234 -5.10 3.88 -2.97
N ILE A 235 -5.51 2.64 -2.78
CA ILE A 235 -5.51 1.59 -3.81
C ILE A 235 -6.96 1.30 -4.20
N ALA A 236 -7.41 1.88 -5.31
CA ALA A 236 -8.73 1.65 -5.87
C ALA A 236 -8.66 0.60 -7.00
N LEU A 237 -9.47 -0.46 -6.88
CA LEU A 237 -9.56 -1.52 -7.86
C LEU A 237 -11.00 -1.63 -8.35
N SER A 238 -11.16 -1.72 -9.66
CA SER A 238 -12.49 -1.78 -10.27
C SER A 238 -12.51 -2.62 -11.53
N SER A 239 -13.72 -2.86 -12.03
CA SER A 239 -13.93 -3.20 -13.43
C SER A 239 -14.17 -1.95 -14.27
N ALA A 240 -14.05 -2.10 -15.59
CA ALA A 240 -14.30 -1.01 -16.52
C ALA A 240 -15.70 -0.42 -16.31
N SER A 241 -15.78 0.89 -16.43
CA SER A 241 -16.98 1.70 -16.21
C SER A 241 -17.01 2.83 -17.24
N TYR A 242 -18.16 3.47 -17.41
CA TYR A 242 -18.38 4.46 -18.46
C TYR A 242 -17.90 5.85 -18.06
N LYS A 243 -17.58 6.70 -19.05
CA LYS A 243 -17.12 8.09 -18.82
C LYS A 243 -18.12 8.97 -18.06
N PHE A 244 -19.40 8.67 -18.14
CA PHE A 244 -20.43 9.43 -17.41
C PHE A 244 -20.55 9.00 -15.94
N GLU A 245 -19.93 7.88 -15.56
CA GLU A 245 -19.97 7.37 -14.18
C GLU A 245 -18.93 8.06 -13.30
N TYR A 246 -19.21 8.06 -12.00
CA TYR A 246 -18.40 8.72 -11.00
C TYR A 246 -16.92 8.29 -11.01
N MET A 247 -16.65 7.00 -11.30
CA MET A 247 -15.29 6.49 -11.35
C MET A 247 -14.39 7.27 -12.32
N TYR A 248 -14.92 7.67 -13.47
CA TYR A 248 -14.17 8.44 -14.46
C TYR A 248 -13.88 9.86 -13.97
N LYS A 249 -14.85 10.52 -13.34
CA LYS A 249 -14.64 11.84 -12.71
C LYS A 249 -13.57 11.79 -11.63
N ALA A 250 -13.58 10.75 -10.80
CA ALA A 250 -12.56 10.56 -9.77
C ALA A 250 -11.18 10.30 -10.37
N TYR A 251 -11.10 9.57 -11.50
CA TYR A 251 -9.85 9.35 -12.23
C TYR A 251 -9.26 10.67 -12.78
N GLU A 252 -10.08 11.52 -13.40
CA GLU A 252 -9.65 12.82 -13.97
C GLU A 252 -9.10 13.81 -12.92
N GLN A 253 -9.38 13.60 -11.63
CA GLN A 253 -8.82 14.44 -10.54
C GLN A 253 -7.34 14.13 -10.24
N PHE A 254 -6.84 12.97 -10.68
CA PHE A 254 -5.46 12.51 -10.42
C PHE A 254 -4.57 12.50 -11.68
N GLU A 255 -5.10 12.88 -12.85
CA GLU A 255 -4.33 13.18 -14.06
C GLU A 255 -3.73 14.60 -14.00
#